data_AF-X1C6Y3-F1
#
_entry.id   AF-X1C6Y3-F1
#
_cell.length_a   1.000
_cell.length_b   1.000
_cell.length_c   1.000
_cell.angle_alpha   90.00
_cell.angle_beta   90.00
_cell.angle_gamma   90.00
#
_symmetry.space_group_name_H-M   'P 1'
#
loop_
_entity.id
_entity.type
_entity.pdbx_description
1 polymer ?
#
loop_
_entity_poly.entity_id
_entity_poly.type
_entity_poly.pdbx_seq_one_letter_code
_entity_poly.pdbx_strand_id
1 'polypeptide(L)'
;DKAMVDGYAVIAADSQPRTVIEEVTAGKVPSRSVTLGTATRIMTGAPVPEGADAVVMVERTETLADGTVRLLEPSVTPDQNIMRRAALMQCGDVVLGRGTEVRPIEAGLLAEVGCSRPVVVPRPTAAVVATGDELVAPHEVPAASQLRNSNGPLLVAAARRAGAVPVDLGIAVDDFDDLEGKIVAGLASDILLLSGGVSAGVLDLVPSVLEGLGVEQVFHKVQIKPGKPVWFGVKRSAADGDGPPTLVFGLPGNPVSVWVCFELLVRPAIGALSGRGASSLTTS
;
A
#
# COMPACT_ATOMS: atom_id res chain seq x y z
N ASP A 1 22.78 -14.65 18.84
CA ASP A 1 21.58 -14.90 19.65
C ASP A 1 21.36 -13.74 20.59
N LYS A 2 20.12 -13.47 21.01
CA LYS A 2 19.80 -12.35 21.91
C LYS A 2 18.94 -12.79 23.08
N ALA A 3 19.09 -12.09 24.21
CA ALA A 3 18.27 -12.30 25.40
C ALA A 3 16.82 -11.83 25.15
N MET A 4 15.85 -12.61 25.62
CA MET A 4 14.42 -12.28 25.53
C MET A 4 13.89 -11.53 26.76
N VAL A 5 14.68 -11.50 27.83
CA VAL A 5 14.33 -10.92 29.12
C VAL A 5 15.56 -10.24 29.74
N ASP A 6 15.32 -9.33 30.68
CA ASP A 6 16.37 -8.80 31.55
C ASP A 6 16.73 -9.86 32.60
N GLY A 7 18.02 -10.07 32.84
CA GLY A 7 18.44 -11.20 33.67
C GLY A 7 19.93 -11.50 33.67
N TYR A 8 20.24 -12.78 33.80
CA TYR A 8 21.60 -13.30 33.85
C TYR A 8 21.80 -14.40 32.81
N ALA A 9 22.74 -14.18 31.89
CA ALA A 9 23.24 -15.18 30.96
C ALA A 9 24.18 -16.14 31.68
N VAL A 10 23.90 -17.44 31.57
CA VAL A 10 24.53 -18.50 32.37
C VAL A 10 24.71 -19.77 31.54
N ILE A 11 25.50 -20.71 32.07
CA ILE A 11 25.48 -22.11 31.65
C ILE A 11 24.41 -22.84 32.48
N ALA A 12 23.42 -23.45 31.83
CA ALA A 12 22.24 -24.05 32.46
C ALA A 12 22.61 -25.14 33.47
N ALA A 13 23.58 -25.99 33.12
CA ALA A 13 24.05 -27.11 33.93
C ALA A 13 25.07 -26.75 35.02
N ASP A 14 25.43 -25.46 35.15
CA ASP A 14 26.49 -25.02 36.06
C ASP A 14 26.04 -24.93 37.52
N SER A 15 27.03 -25.03 38.42
CA SER A 15 26.87 -24.86 39.86
C SER A 15 26.49 -23.42 40.25
N GLN A 16 26.08 -23.24 41.50
CA GLN A 16 25.66 -21.95 42.07
C GLN A 16 26.32 -21.72 43.45
N PRO A 17 26.51 -20.46 43.90
CA PRO A 17 26.26 -19.20 43.19
C PRO A 17 27.33 -18.92 42.11
N ARG A 18 27.08 -17.93 41.24
CA ARG A 18 27.96 -17.59 40.10
C ARG A 18 28.48 -16.17 40.20
N THR A 19 29.76 -15.94 39.90
CA THR A 19 30.34 -14.60 39.89
C THR A 19 29.86 -13.80 38.69
N VAL A 20 29.34 -12.59 38.92
CA VAL A 20 28.93 -11.70 37.83
C VAL A 20 30.16 -11.05 37.21
N ILE A 21 30.46 -11.38 35.95
CA ILE A 21 31.71 -10.98 35.29
C ILE A 21 31.59 -9.70 34.45
N GLU A 22 30.39 -9.37 33.95
CA GLU A 22 30.10 -8.14 33.23
C GLU A 22 28.59 -7.84 33.22
N GLU A 23 28.26 -6.62 32.80
CA GLU A 23 26.90 -6.19 32.50
C GLU A 23 26.80 -5.74 31.03
N VAL A 24 25.88 -6.35 30.27
CA VAL A 24 25.69 -6.10 28.85
C VAL A 24 24.29 -5.52 28.60
N THR A 25 24.26 -4.28 28.16
CA THR A 25 23.03 -3.58 27.76
C THR A 25 22.78 -3.73 26.26
N ALA A 26 21.54 -3.47 25.82
CA ALA A 26 21.22 -3.45 24.38
C ALA A 26 22.15 -2.52 23.60
N GLY A 27 22.60 -2.97 22.42
CA GLY A 27 23.55 -2.24 21.56
C GLY A 27 25.02 -2.38 21.93
N LYS A 28 25.37 -3.06 23.03
CA LYS A 28 26.76 -3.41 23.37
C LYS A 28 27.05 -4.87 23.06
N VAL A 29 28.29 -5.16 22.69
CA VAL A 29 28.78 -6.52 22.48
C VAL A 29 29.41 -7.02 23.78
N PRO A 30 29.07 -8.23 24.26
CA PRO A 30 29.76 -8.89 25.37
C PRO A 30 31.27 -8.90 25.15
N SER A 31 32.04 -8.58 26.20
CA SER A 31 33.51 -8.55 26.15
C SER A 31 34.15 -9.76 26.83
N ARG A 32 33.36 -10.50 27.61
CA ARG A 32 33.78 -11.67 28.37
C ARG A 32 32.89 -12.85 28.04
N SER A 33 33.49 -14.03 27.90
CA SER A 33 32.75 -15.28 27.73
C SER A 33 32.33 -15.82 29.09
N VAL A 34 31.12 -16.38 29.17
CA VAL A 34 30.61 -17.04 30.36
C VAL A 34 31.24 -18.43 30.46
N THR A 35 31.95 -18.68 31.55
CA THR A 35 32.52 -19.99 31.92
C THR A 35 31.81 -20.56 33.14
N LEU A 36 32.11 -21.82 33.50
CA LEU A 36 31.61 -22.42 34.75
C LEU A 36 31.96 -21.54 35.96
N GLY A 37 31.02 -21.40 36.89
CA GLY A 37 31.07 -20.52 38.06
C GLY A 37 30.82 -19.04 37.76
N THR A 38 30.48 -18.65 36.53
CA THR A 38 30.32 -17.24 36.14
C THR A 38 28.96 -16.95 35.51
N ALA A 39 28.56 -15.67 35.52
CA ALA A 39 27.33 -15.19 34.91
C ALA A 39 27.55 -13.77 34.35
N THR A 40 26.82 -13.42 33.30
CA THR A 40 26.79 -12.04 32.77
C THR A 40 25.41 -11.46 33.00
N ARG A 41 25.33 -10.29 33.64
CA ARG A 41 24.07 -9.56 33.72
C ARG A 41 23.73 -9.01 32.34
N ILE A 42 22.54 -9.27 31.85
CA ILE A 42 22.16 -8.98 30.47
C ILE A 42 20.77 -8.34 30.41
N MET A 43 20.59 -7.37 29.52
CA MET A 43 19.29 -6.73 29.26
C MET A 43 18.62 -7.33 28.01
N THR A 44 17.31 -7.18 27.92
CA THR A 44 16.49 -7.65 26.79
C THR A 44 17.02 -7.10 25.48
N GLY A 45 17.17 -7.97 24.49
CA GLY A 45 17.68 -7.64 23.17
C GLY A 45 19.20 -7.55 23.07
N ALA A 46 19.95 -7.62 24.18
CA ALA A 46 21.41 -7.68 24.13
C ALA A 46 21.90 -9.04 23.57
N PRO A 47 23.07 -9.07 22.88
CA PRO A 47 23.66 -10.31 22.40
C PRO A 47 24.01 -11.24 23.56
N VAL A 48 23.67 -12.52 23.45
CA VAL A 48 24.05 -13.53 24.44
C VAL A 48 25.58 -13.72 24.37
N PRO A 49 26.32 -13.64 25.50
CA PRO A 49 27.77 -13.86 25.53
C PRO A 49 28.13 -15.28 25.10
N GLU A 50 29.33 -15.43 24.55
CA GLU A 50 29.88 -16.76 24.27
C GLU A 50 29.94 -17.61 25.53
N GLY A 51 29.64 -18.90 25.41
CA GLY A 51 29.65 -19.85 26.52
C GLY A 51 28.33 -19.94 27.31
N ALA A 52 27.47 -18.92 27.28
CA ALA A 52 26.14 -19.00 27.87
C ALA A 52 25.17 -19.75 26.94
N ASP A 53 24.33 -20.61 27.54
CA ASP A 53 23.30 -21.39 26.84
C ASP A 53 21.87 -21.13 27.38
N ALA A 54 21.73 -20.29 28.41
CA ALA A 54 20.44 -19.87 28.96
C ALA A 54 20.49 -18.44 29.53
N VAL A 55 19.32 -17.79 29.61
CA VAL A 55 19.12 -16.51 30.32
C VAL A 55 18.03 -16.69 31.38
N VAL A 56 18.36 -16.37 32.63
CA VAL A 56 17.42 -16.43 33.76
C VAL A 56 16.93 -15.04 34.09
N MET A 57 15.61 -14.86 34.19
CA MET A 57 14.97 -13.57 34.49
C MET A 57 15.48 -12.96 35.79
N VAL A 58 15.67 -11.64 35.83
CA VAL A 58 16.18 -10.95 37.03
C VAL A 58 15.30 -11.20 38.26
N GLU A 59 13.98 -11.29 38.07
CA GLU A 59 12.98 -11.59 39.11
C GLU A 59 13.15 -13.00 39.71
N ARG A 60 13.86 -13.88 39.01
CA ARG A 60 14.15 -15.26 39.42
C ARG A 60 15.61 -15.43 39.81
N THR A 61 16.25 -14.33 40.19
CA THR A 61 17.62 -14.29 40.71
C THR A 61 17.71 -13.43 41.96
N GLU A 62 18.77 -13.65 42.72
CA GLU A 62 19.12 -12.86 43.88
C GLU A 62 20.60 -12.50 43.80
N THR A 63 20.89 -11.21 43.84
CA THR A 63 22.27 -10.71 43.87
C THR A 63 22.77 -10.72 45.31
N LEU A 64 23.87 -11.41 45.55
CA LEU A 64 24.50 -11.52 46.87
C LEU A 64 25.50 -10.38 47.08
N ALA A 65 25.79 -10.07 48.35
CA ALA A 65 26.66 -8.94 48.72
C ALA A 65 28.13 -9.09 48.25
N ASP A 66 28.55 -10.31 47.91
CA ASP A 66 29.89 -10.63 47.40
C ASP A 66 30.02 -10.47 45.87
N GLY A 67 28.98 -9.95 45.20
CA GLY A 67 28.96 -9.77 43.75
C GLY A 67 28.66 -11.04 42.97
N THR A 68 28.21 -12.11 43.64
CA THR A 68 27.69 -13.31 42.98
C THR A 68 26.16 -13.24 42.81
N VAL A 69 25.64 -14.06 41.90
CA VAL A 69 24.21 -14.23 41.69
C VAL A 69 23.80 -15.66 42.02
N ARG A 70 22.70 -15.78 42.77
CA ARG A 70 21.99 -17.03 43.04
C ARG A 70 20.72 -17.07 42.19
N LEU A 71 20.44 -18.21 41.59
CA LEU A 71 19.16 -18.43 40.90
C LEU A 71 18.13 -18.93 41.91
N LEU A 72 16.91 -18.42 41.79
CA LEU A 72 15.76 -18.84 42.59
C LEU A 72 14.95 -19.94 41.89
N GLU A 73 15.29 -20.25 40.64
CA GLU A 73 14.68 -21.36 39.89
C GLU A 73 15.32 -22.71 40.26
N PRO A 74 14.53 -23.77 40.44
CA PRO A 74 15.05 -25.09 40.80
C PRO A 74 15.86 -25.75 39.68
N SER A 75 15.60 -25.38 38.41
CA SER A 75 16.35 -25.84 37.25
C SER A 75 16.31 -24.78 36.15
N VAL A 76 17.35 -24.79 35.30
CA VAL A 76 17.45 -23.97 34.09
C VAL A 76 17.63 -24.92 32.92
N THR A 77 16.91 -24.68 31.83
CA THR A 77 17.08 -25.48 30.61
C THR A 77 17.93 -24.73 29.58
N PRO A 78 18.74 -25.42 28.77
CA PRO A 78 19.34 -24.81 27.58
C PRO A 78 18.25 -24.12 26.73
N ASP A 79 18.63 -23.05 26.03
CA ASP A 79 17.75 -22.19 25.22
C ASP A 79 16.70 -21.36 25.99
N GLN A 80 16.64 -21.48 27.32
CA GLN A 80 15.70 -20.69 28.11
C GLN A 80 15.94 -19.19 27.90
N ASN A 81 14.87 -18.50 27.49
CA ASN A 81 14.85 -17.06 27.21
C ASN A 81 15.92 -16.56 26.22
N ILE A 82 16.36 -17.41 25.28
CA ILE A 82 17.25 -17.04 24.19
C ILE A 82 16.47 -17.05 22.87
N MET A 83 16.56 -15.96 22.10
CA MET A 83 16.16 -15.95 20.70
C MET A 83 17.38 -16.22 19.83
N ARG A 84 17.38 -17.39 19.19
CA ARG A 84 18.42 -17.80 18.27
C ARG A 84 18.45 -16.90 17.04
N ARG A 85 19.65 -16.70 16.49
CA ARG A 85 19.85 -15.98 15.23
C ARG A 85 18.99 -16.64 14.15
N ALA A 86 18.33 -15.80 13.36
CA ALA A 86 17.48 -16.23 12.26
C ALA A 86 16.25 -17.08 12.67
N ALA A 87 15.80 -16.97 13.93
CA ALA A 87 14.58 -17.63 14.40
C ALA A 87 13.28 -17.07 13.76
N LEU A 88 13.29 -15.82 13.30
CA LEU A 88 12.14 -15.18 12.64
C LEU A 88 12.23 -15.24 11.11
N MET A 89 13.43 -15.04 10.57
CA MET A 89 13.70 -15.02 9.13
C MET A 89 15.18 -15.30 8.88
N GLN A 90 15.49 -15.89 7.74
CA GLN A 90 16.82 -16.22 7.28
C GLN A 90 17.22 -15.39 6.07
N CYS A 91 18.53 -15.24 5.85
CA CYS A 91 19.03 -14.60 4.63
C CYS A 91 18.59 -15.42 3.41
N GLY A 92 17.91 -14.76 2.47
CA GLY A 92 17.35 -15.41 1.27
C GLY A 92 15.86 -15.65 1.33
N ASP A 93 15.22 -15.50 2.50
CA ASP A 93 13.77 -15.62 2.62
C ASP A 93 13.04 -14.51 1.87
N VAL A 94 11.92 -14.87 1.23
CA VAL A 94 11.00 -13.89 0.66
C VAL A 94 10.08 -13.38 1.76
N VAL A 95 10.36 -12.17 2.26
CA VAL A 95 9.57 -11.54 3.33
C VAL A 95 8.30 -10.85 2.83
N LEU A 96 8.29 -10.41 1.56
CA LEU A 96 7.13 -9.83 0.88
C LEU A 96 7.09 -10.30 -0.57
N GLY A 97 5.91 -10.77 -1.01
CA GLY A 97 5.68 -11.19 -2.39
C GLY A 97 5.43 -10.00 -3.33
N ARG A 98 5.59 -10.23 -4.64
CA ARG A 98 5.19 -9.26 -5.66
C ARG A 98 3.68 -9.03 -5.58
N GLY A 99 3.25 -7.77 -5.66
CA GLY A 99 1.85 -7.37 -5.60
C GLY A 99 1.30 -7.18 -4.18
N THR A 100 2.13 -7.39 -3.15
CA THR A 100 1.78 -7.05 -1.77
C THR A 100 1.69 -5.53 -1.61
N GLU A 101 0.55 -5.06 -1.08
CA GLU A 101 0.37 -3.65 -0.72
C GLU A 101 1.24 -3.28 0.48
N VAL A 102 1.97 -2.18 0.36
CA VAL A 102 2.80 -1.66 1.46
C VAL A 102 1.93 -0.87 2.43
N ARG A 103 1.53 -1.51 3.53
CA ARG A 103 0.83 -0.87 4.67
C ARG A 103 1.85 -0.67 5.82
N PRO A 104 1.44 -0.15 6.99
CA PRO A 104 2.38 0.11 8.08
C PRO A 104 3.22 -1.11 8.51
N ILE A 105 2.64 -2.32 8.49
CA ILE A 105 3.35 -3.55 8.88
C ILE A 105 4.41 -3.90 7.84
N GLU A 106 4.05 -3.88 6.55
CA GLU A 106 5.00 -4.16 5.46
C GLU A 106 6.13 -3.12 5.42
N ALA A 107 5.82 -1.85 5.72
CA ALA A 107 6.83 -0.80 5.83
C ALA A 107 7.82 -1.06 6.99
N GLY A 108 7.32 -1.52 8.14
CA GLY A 108 8.16 -1.94 9.27
C GLY A 108 9.07 -3.13 8.92
N LEU A 109 8.51 -4.13 8.26
CA LEU A 109 9.26 -5.30 7.81
C LEU A 109 10.35 -4.94 6.78
N LEU A 110 10.05 -4.07 5.82
CA LEU A 110 11.02 -3.54 4.87
C LEU A 110 12.18 -2.82 5.59
N ALA A 111 11.88 -2.02 6.61
CA ALA A 111 12.89 -1.36 7.41
C ALA A 111 13.72 -2.36 8.22
N GLU A 112 13.09 -3.38 8.81
CA GLU A 112 13.74 -4.44 9.59
C GLU A 112 14.78 -5.21 8.76
N VAL A 113 14.49 -5.47 7.48
CA VAL A 113 15.43 -6.13 6.55
C VAL A 113 16.37 -5.17 5.81
N GLY A 114 16.34 -3.87 6.14
CA GLY A 114 17.20 -2.85 5.53
C GLY A 114 16.80 -2.45 4.09
N CYS A 115 15.61 -2.79 3.63
CA CYS A 115 15.08 -2.40 2.32
C CYS A 115 14.44 -1.01 2.38
N SER A 116 15.25 0.05 2.27
CA SER A 116 14.80 1.44 2.35
C SER A 116 14.19 2.00 1.06
N ARG A 117 14.42 1.33 -0.08
CA ARG A 117 13.95 1.73 -1.41
C ARG A 117 13.38 0.52 -2.17
N PRO A 118 12.20 0.02 -1.78
CA PRO A 118 11.57 -1.08 -2.50
C PRO A 118 11.21 -0.65 -3.93
N VAL A 119 11.33 -1.57 -4.87
CA VAL A 119 10.80 -1.39 -6.23
C VAL A 119 9.27 -1.53 -6.16
N VAL A 120 8.55 -0.48 -6.56
CA VAL A 120 7.08 -0.43 -6.51
C VAL A 120 6.50 -0.12 -7.88
N VAL A 121 5.22 -0.50 -8.07
CA VAL A 121 4.44 -0.10 -9.25
C VAL A 121 4.10 1.39 -9.13
N PRO A 122 4.29 2.20 -10.18
CA PRO A 122 3.87 3.60 -10.16
C PRO A 122 2.35 3.71 -9.99
N ARG A 123 1.90 4.78 -9.34
CA ARG A 123 0.46 5.05 -9.23
C ARG A 123 -0.09 5.42 -10.61
N PRO A 124 -1.20 4.83 -11.06
CA PRO A 124 -1.81 5.21 -12.33
C PRO A 124 -2.33 6.65 -12.27
N THR A 125 -2.21 7.35 -13.38
CA THR A 125 -2.79 8.67 -13.60
C THR A 125 -4.23 8.55 -14.09
N ALA A 126 -5.12 9.42 -13.60
CA ALA A 126 -6.54 9.41 -13.97
C ALA A 126 -7.00 10.82 -14.33
N ALA A 127 -7.12 11.12 -15.62
CA ALA A 127 -7.68 12.36 -16.12
C ALA A 127 -9.20 12.37 -15.97
N VAL A 128 -9.76 13.51 -15.58
CA VAL A 128 -11.20 13.71 -15.35
C VAL A 128 -11.68 14.90 -16.16
N VAL A 129 -12.68 14.66 -17.01
CA VAL A 129 -13.38 15.68 -17.80
C VAL A 129 -14.88 15.53 -17.53
N ALA A 130 -15.53 16.60 -17.08
CA ALA A 130 -16.99 16.68 -17.09
C ALA A 130 -17.44 17.29 -18.41
N THR A 131 -18.57 16.86 -18.96
CA THR A 131 -19.11 17.38 -20.24
C THR A 131 -20.56 17.78 -20.04
N GLY A 132 -20.94 18.93 -20.59
CA GLY A 132 -22.34 19.38 -20.63
C GLY A 132 -22.46 20.90 -20.50
N ASP A 133 -23.17 21.51 -21.44
CA ASP A 133 -23.39 22.95 -21.49
C ASP A 133 -24.16 23.51 -20.29
N GLU A 134 -24.90 22.66 -19.58
CA GLU A 134 -25.59 23.06 -18.36
C GLU A 134 -24.62 23.22 -17.18
N LEU A 135 -23.38 22.74 -17.27
CA LEU A 135 -22.47 22.68 -16.14
C LEU A 135 -21.73 23.99 -15.90
N VAL A 136 -21.74 24.45 -14.65
CA VAL A 136 -20.89 25.52 -14.13
C VAL A 136 -19.96 25.00 -13.03
N ALA A 137 -18.90 25.74 -12.72
CA ALA A 137 -17.98 25.38 -11.66
C ALA A 137 -18.67 25.35 -10.28
N PRO A 138 -18.15 24.56 -9.31
CA PRO A 138 -18.79 24.40 -8.00
C PRO A 138 -19.00 25.71 -7.22
N HIS A 139 -18.17 26.73 -7.45
CA HIS A 139 -18.20 28.00 -6.73
C HIS A 139 -19.14 29.04 -7.39
N GLU A 140 -19.63 28.76 -8.60
CA GLU A 140 -20.51 29.67 -9.33
C GLU A 140 -21.96 29.54 -8.86
N VAL A 141 -22.77 30.57 -9.10
CA VAL A 141 -24.23 30.55 -8.91
C VAL A 141 -24.86 30.15 -10.24
N PRO A 142 -25.49 28.97 -10.35
CA PRO A 142 -26.08 28.53 -11.62
C PRO A 142 -27.21 29.45 -12.08
N ALA A 143 -27.28 29.73 -13.37
CA ALA A 143 -28.49 30.25 -14.00
C ALA A 143 -29.63 29.22 -13.96
N ALA A 144 -30.85 29.62 -14.35
CA ALA A 144 -32.05 28.79 -14.23
C ALA A 144 -31.96 27.42 -14.94
N SER A 145 -31.16 27.30 -16.00
CA SER A 145 -30.94 26.07 -16.77
C SER A 145 -29.61 25.38 -16.47
N GLN A 146 -28.83 25.91 -15.51
CA GLN A 146 -27.49 25.40 -15.21
C GLN A 146 -27.47 24.59 -13.91
N LEU A 147 -26.49 23.70 -13.82
CA LEU A 147 -26.22 22.83 -12.69
C LEU A 147 -24.74 22.97 -12.31
N ARG A 148 -24.41 22.80 -11.04
CA ARG A 148 -23.00 22.73 -10.63
C ARG A 148 -22.41 21.39 -11.03
N ASN A 149 -21.18 21.41 -11.56
CA ASN A 149 -20.39 20.21 -11.79
C ASN A 149 -20.05 19.53 -10.46
N SER A 150 -20.80 18.48 -10.13
CA SER A 150 -20.54 17.64 -8.97
C SER A 150 -19.74 16.39 -9.30
N ASN A 151 -19.78 15.92 -10.55
CA ASN A 151 -19.15 14.67 -10.97
C ASN A 151 -17.63 14.80 -11.08
N GLY A 152 -17.11 15.92 -11.60
CA GLY A 152 -15.67 16.17 -11.69
C GLY A 152 -14.98 16.06 -10.32
N PRO A 153 -15.37 16.89 -9.33
CA PRO A 153 -14.83 16.80 -7.96
C PRO A 153 -15.02 15.43 -7.30
N LEU A 154 -16.16 14.76 -7.55
CA LEU A 154 -16.42 13.40 -7.06
C LEU A 154 -15.40 12.41 -7.62
N LEU A 155 -15.17 12.41 -8.93
CA LEU A 155 -14.24 11.49 -9.61
C LEU A 155 -12.79 11.75 -9.23
N VAL A 156 -12.38 13.02 -9.11
CA VAL A 156 -11.05 13.41 -8.62
C VAL A 156 -10.80 12.85 -7.22
N ALA A 157 -11.76 13.05 -6.30
CA ALA A 157 -11.65 12.54 -4.94
C ALA A 157 -11.68 11.00 -4.89
N ALA A 158 -12.53 10.36 -5.69
CA ALA A 158 -12.65 8.91 -5.76
C ALA A 158 -11.40 8.24 -6.34
N ALA A 159 -10.82 8.80 -7.41
CA ALA A 159 -9.56 8.33 -8.00
C ALA A 159 -8.39 8.42 -7.01
N ARG A 160 -8.28 9.54 -6.29
CA ARG A 160 -7.29 9.71 -5.22
C ARG A 160 -7.47 8.68 -4.11
N ARG A 161 -8.71 8.42 -3.66
CA ARG A 161 -9.01 7.39 -2.65
C ARG A 161 -8.63 5.99 -3.15
N ALA A 162 -8.83 5.70 -4.44
CA ALA A 162 -8.47 4.43 -5.05
C ALA A 162 -6.95 4.24 -5.26
N GLY A 163 -6.13 5.27 -4.99
CA GLY A 163 -4.68 5.22 -5.10
C GLY A 163 -4.10 5.76 -6.41
N ALA A 164 -4.95 6.31 -7.29
CA ALA A 164 -4.51 6.97 -8.51
C ALA A 164 -4.08 8.43 -8.27
N VAL A 165 -3.37 9.01 -9.23
CA VAL A 165 -3.03 10.44 -9.29
C VAL A 165 -4.04 11.13 -10.21
N PRO A 166 -5.02 11.87 -9.67
CA PRO A 166 -6.03 12.51 -10.51
C PRO A 166 -5.46 13.74 -11.25
N VAL A 167 -5.91 13.95 -12.49
CA VAL A 167 -5.66 15.14 -13.29
C VAL A 167 -7.02 15.75 -13.65
N ASP A 168 -7.37 16.89 -13.04
CA ASP A 168 -8.64 17.58 -13.30
C ASP A 168 -8.50 18.45 -14.55
N LEU A 169 -9.22 18.10 -15.61
CA LEU A 169 -9.26 18.84 -16.88
C LEU A 169 -10.50 19.73 -17.00
N GLY A 170 -11.32 19.80 -15.94
CA GLY A 170 -12.46 20.70 -15.82
C GLY A 170 -13.69 20.27 -16.61
N ILE A 171 -14.48 21.27 -17.03
CA ILE A 171 -15.72 21.11 -17.78
C ILE A 171 -15.41 21.36 -19.25
N ALA A 172 -15.64 20.38 -20.12
CA ALA A 172 -15.74 20.58 -21.56
C ALA A 172 -17.11 21.21 -21.88
N VAL A 173 -17.08 22.31 -22.61
CA VAL A 173 -18.27 22.88 -23.26
C VAL A 173 -18.60 21.96 -24.44
N ASP A 174 -19.87 21.81 -24.84
CA ASP A 174 -20.27 20.99 -26.00
C ASP A 174 -19.91 21.68 -27.35
N ASP A 175 -18.68 22.16 -27.43
CA ASP A 175 -17.98 22.54 -28.65
C ASP A 175 -16.99 21.43 -29.01
N PHE A 176 -16.95 21.07 -30.30
CA PHE A 176 -16.13 19.95 -30.76
C PHE A 176 -14.64 20.16 -30.45
N ASP A 177 -14.13 21.37 -30.65
CA ASP A 177 -12.70 21.68 -30.51
C ASP A 177 -12.28 21.67 -29.03
N ASP A 178 -13.11 22.22 -28.13
CA ASP A 178 -12.85 22.17 -26.68
C ASP A 178 -12.91 20.74 -26.11
N LEU A 179 -13.92 19.96 -26.54
CA LEU A 179 -14.06 18.57 -26.12
C LEU A 179 -12.90 17.70 -26.65
N GLU A 180 -12.56 17.82 -27.93
CA GLU A 180 -11.43 17.12 -28.53
C GLU A 180 -10.11 17.48 -27.83
N GLY A 181 -9.86 18.77 -27.59
CA GLY A 181 -8.67 19.23 -26.89
C GLY A 181 -8.51 18.63 -25.48
N LYS A 182 -9.61 18.57 -24.71
CA LYS A 182 -9.62 17.95 -23.38
C LYS A 182 -9.46 16.43 -23.43
N ILE A 183 -10.07 15.75 -24.41
CA ILE A 183 -9.89 14.31 -24.60
C ILE A 183 -8.44 14.00 -24.99
N VAL A 184 -7.83 14.76 -25.91
CA VAL A 184 -6.42 14.59 -26.29
C VAL A 184 -5.50 14.76 -25.07
N ALA A 185 -5.71 15.79 -24.25
CA ALA A 185 -4.96 15.97 -23.00
C ALA A 185 -5.17 14.79 -22.03
N GLY A 186 -6.41 14.29 -21.94
CA GLY A 186 -6.77 13.16 -21.10
C GLY A 186 -6.17 11.83 -21.54
N LEU A 187 -6.00 11.63 -22.85
CA LEU A 187 -5.38 10.44 -23.44
C LEU A 187 -3.88 10.32 -23.16
N ALA A 188 -3.25 11.35 -22.58
CA ALA A 188 -1.88 11.27 -22.06
C ALA A 188 -1.78 10.57 -20.69
N SER A 189 -2.92 10.24 -20.05
CA SER A 189 -2.99 9.53 -18.77
C SER A 189 -3.23 8.02 -18.96
N ASP A 190 -3.03 7.23 -17.90
CA ASP A 190 -3.34 5.79 -17.89
C ASP A 190 -4.85 5.54 -17.97
N ILE A 191 -5.64 6.43 -17.37
CA ILE A 191 -7.09 6.40 -17.37
C ILE A 191 -7.66 7.77 -17.75
N LEU A 192 -8.65 7.80 -18.64
CA LEU A 192 -9.49 8.97 -18.92
C LEU A 192 -10.92 8.70 -18.47
N LEU A 193 -11.44 9.57 -17.61
CA LEU A 193 -12.80 9.55 -17.09
C LEU A 193 -13.57 10.73 -17.65
N LEU A 194 -14.58 10.43 -18.46
CA LEU A 194 -15.55 11.40 -18.99
C LEU A 194 -16.85 11.25 -18.22
N SER A 195 -17.50 12.35 -17.83
CA SER A 195 -18.80 12.30 -17.17
C SER A 195 -19.80 13.23 -17.83
N GLY A 196 -20.88 12.64 -18.36
CA GLY A 196 -21.81 13.33 -19.27
C GLY A 196 -21.59 12.88 -20.73
N GLY A 197 -22.52 13.22 -21.62
CA GLY A 197 -22.36 13.06 -23.08
C GLY A 197 -22.20 11.63 -23.63
N VAL A 198 -22.56 10.59 -22.87
CA VAL A 198 -22.38 9.15 -23.24
C VAL A 198 -23.69 8.36 -23.38
N SER A 199 -24.81 9.07 -23.40
CA SER A 199 -26.14 8.54 -23.69
C SER A 199 -26.33 8.26 -25.19
N ALA A 200 -27.44 7.63 -25.55
CA ALA A 200 -27.82 7.38 -26.94
C ALA A 200 -28.61 8.57 -27.54
N GLY A 201 -28.25 9.79 -27.15
CA GLY A 201 -28.88 11.02 -27.62
C GLY A 201 -28.35 11.46 -28.98
N VAL A 202 -29.10 12.32 -29.66
CA VAL A 202 -28.74 12.90 -30.98
C VAL A 202 -27.57 13.90 -30.88
N LEU A 203 -27.18 14.30 -29.66
CA LEU A 203 -26.19 15.35 -29.38
C LEU A 203 -24.90 14.82 -28.72
N ASP A 204 -24.72 13.49 -28.62
CA ASP A 204 -23.60 12.92 -27.85
C ASP A 204 -22.31 12.90 -28.70
N LEU A 205 -21.51 13.95 -28.57
CA LEU A 205 -20.22 14.13 -29.27
C LEU A 205 -19.10 13.22 -28.73
N VAL A 206 -19.21 12.72 -27.51
CA VAL A 206 -18.11 11.97 -26.86
C VAL A 206 -17.73 10.70 -27.63
N PRO A 207 -18.67 9.78 -27.99
CA PRO A 207 -18.29 8.57 -28.71
C PRO A 207 -17.65 8.85 -30.08
N SER A 208 -18.12 9.85 -30.83
CA SER A 208 -17.60 10.18 -32.16
C SER A 208 -16.22 10.85 -32.08
N VAL A 209 -15.98 11.74 -31.10
CA VAL A 209 -14.65 12.31 -30.85
C VAL A 209 -13.66 11.21 -30.44
N LEU A 210 -14.08 10.29 -29.57
CA LEU A 210 -13.25 9.15 -29.15
C LEU A 210 -12.90 8.23 -30.34
N GLU A 211 -13.87 7.93 -31.20
CA GLU A 211 -13.65 7.16 -32.42
C GLU A 211 -12.68 7.87 -33.39
N GLY A 212 -12.89 9.17 -33.62
CA GLY A 212 -12.01 10.00 -34.46
C GLY A 212 -10.57 10.07 -33.94
N LEU A 213 -10.40 10.04 -32.62
CA LEU A 213 -9.10 9.95 -31.96
C LEU A 213 -8.56 8.51 -31.89
N GLY A 214 -9.21 7.52 -32.50
CA GLY A 214 -8.74 6.14 -32.57
C GLY A 214 -8.84 5.37 -31.25
N VAL A 215 -9.78 5.73 -30.37
CA VAL A 215 -10.11 4.95 -29.19
C VAL A 215 -11.04 3.80 -29.61
N GLU A 216 -10.59 2.56 -29.40
CA GLU A 216 -11.36 1.37 -29.74
C GLU A 216 -12.45 1.14 -28.68
N GLN A 217 -13.71 1.22 -29.07
CA GLN A 217 -14.83 0.89 -28.17
C GLN A 217 -14.83 -0.61 -27.85
N VAL A 218 -14.87 -0.95 -26.56
CA VAL A 218 -14.99 -2.34 -26.09
C VAL A 218 -16.44 -2.68 -25.76
N PHE A 219 -17.13 -1.81 -25.01
CA PHE A 219 -18.56 -1.94 -24.79
C PHE A 219 -19.24 -0.59 -24.60
N HIS A 220 -20.51 -0.54 -24.96
CA HIS A 220 -21.42 0.54 -24.60
C HIS A 220 -22.70 -0.06 -24.04
N LYS A 221 -23.10 0.45 -22.88
CA LYS A 221 -24.19 0.00 -22.03
C LYS A 221 -23.93 -1.34 -21.35
N VAL A 222 -24.28 -1.41 -20.07
CA VAL A 222 -24.19 -2.63 -19.27
C VAL A 222 -25.49 -2.85 -18.49
N GLN A 223 -25.77 -4.10 -18.12
CA GLN A 223 -26.99 -4.47 -17.38
C GLN A 223 -26.85 -4.16 -15.87
N ILE A 224 -26.74 -2.88 -15.53
CA ILE A 224 -26.71 -2.39 -14.15
C ILE A 224 -27.76 -1.30 -13.94
N LYS A 225 -28.18 -1.12 -12.68
CA LYS A 225 -29.03 -0.02 -12.26
C LYS A 225 -28.60 0.47 -10.88
N PRO A 226 -28.29 1.77 -10.70
CA PRO A 226 -28.14 2.81 -11.73
C PRO A 226 -26.86 2.61 -12.57
N GLY A 227 -26.69 3.34 -13.68
CA GLY A 227 -25.45 3.29 -14.46
C GLY A 227 -25.50 2.61 -15.84
N LYS A 228 -26.70 2.26 -16.35
CA LYS A 228 -26.85 1.59 -17.65
C LYS A 228 -26.01 2.20 -18.79
N PRO A 229 -26.00 3.53 -19.06
CA PRO A 229 -25.25 4.09 -20.19
C PRO A 229 -23.79 4.38 -19.81
N VAL A 230 -23.00 3.32 -19.60
CA VAL A 230 -21.54 3.42 -19.48
C VAL A 230 -20.90 3.06 -20.81
N TRP A 231 -19.87 3.81 -21.19
CA TRP A 231 -19.04 3.57 -22.36
C TRP A 231 -17.63 3.20 -21.90
N PHE A 232 -17.03 2.19 -22.51
CA PHE A 232 -15.65 1.81 -22.23
C PHE A 232 -14.91 1.54 -23.52
N GLY A 233 -13.68 2.05 -23.60
CA GLY A 233 -12.80 1.87 -24.73
C GLY A 233 -11.33 1.97 -24.36
N VAL A 234 -10.48 1.69 -25.33
CA VAL A 234 -9.04 1.55 -25.14
C VAL A 234 -8.29 2.27 -26.24
N LYS A 235 -7.36 3.16 -25.88
CA LYS A 235 -6.43 3.78 -26.83
C LYS A 235 -5.07 3.10 -26.73
N ARG A 236 -4.67 2.40 -27.78
CA ARG A 236 -3.32 1.83 -27.87
C ARG A 236 -2.32 2.92 -28.25
N SER A 237 -1.11 2.88 -27.69
CA SER A 237 -0.03 3.78 -28.08
C SER A 237 0.35 3.53 -29.54
N ALA A 238 0.50 4.60 -30.32
CA ALA A 238 0.96 4.54 -31.71
C ALA A 238 2.49 4.38 -31.82
N ALA A 239 3.24 4.65 -30.74
CA ALA A 239 4.68 4.48 -30.69
C ALA A 239 5.01 3.03 -30.29
N ASP A 240 5.46 2.24 -31.26
CA ASP A 240 6.14 0.95 -31.12
C ASP A 240 5.53 -0.07 -30.14
N GLY A 241 4.21 -0.27 -30.18
CA GLY A 241 3.53 -1.52 -29.79
C GLY A 241 3.56 -2.00 -28.33
N ASP A 242 4.43 -1.47 -27.47
CA ASP A 242 4.74 -2.03 -26.14
C ASP A 242 4.31 -1.15 -24.96
N GLY A 243 3.76 0.04 -25.21
CA GLY A 243 3.22 0.90 -24.16
C GLY A 243 1.87 0.38 -23.63
N PRO A 244 1.59 0.47 -22.30
CA PRO A 244 0.28 0.14 -21.77
C PRO A 244 -0.78 1.05 -22.41
N PRO A 245 -1.97 0.52 -22.75
CA PRO A 245 -2.99 1.34 -23.37
C PRO A 245 -3.66 2.26 -22.35
N THR A 246 -4.19 3.39 -22.82
CA THR A 246 -5.06 4.25 -22.00
C THR A 246 -6.46 3.67 -21.94
N LEU A 247 -6.99 3.53 -20.73
CA LEU A 247 -8.35 3.07 -20.47
C LEU A 247 -9.29 4.28 -20.45
N VAL A 248 -10.34 4.27 -21.26
CA VAL A 248 -11.29 5.38 -21.36
C VAL A 248 -12.67 4.95 -20.86
N PHE A 249 -13.19 5.65 -19.86
CA PHE A 249 -14.52 5.41 -19.30
C PHE A 249 -15.41 6.64 -19.52
N GLY A 250 -16.45 6.45 -20.32
CA GLY A 250 -17.56 7.39 -20.43
C GLY A 250 -18.64 7.05 -19.41
N LEU A 251 -18.77 7.87 -18.38
CA LEU A 251 -19.69 7.68 -17.26
C LEU A 251 -20.97 8.52 -17.44
N PRO A 252 -22.12 8.04 -16.92
CA PRO A 252 -23.38 8.77 -17.01
C PRO A 252 -23.31 10.18 -16.41
N GLY A 253 -24.22 11.09 -16.77
CA GLY A 253 -24.29 12.43 -16.15
C GLY A 253 -24.88 12.45 -14.73
N ASN A 254 -25.65 11.42 -14.34
CA ASN A 254 -26.28 11.37 -13.01
C ASN A 254 -25.26 11.01 -11.90
N PRO A 255 -25.11 11.81 -10.83
CA PRO A 255 -24.05 11.60 -9.82
C PRO A 255 -24.06 10.24 -9.12
N VAL A 256 -25.23 9.69 -8.82
CA VAL A 256 -25.34 8.36 -8.20
C VAL A 256 -24.87 7.28 -9.18
N SER A 257 -25.21 7.44 -10.47
CA SER A 257 -24.78 6.53 -11.52
C SER A 257 -23.27 6.59 -11.75
N VAL A 258 -22.67 7.80 -11.73
CA VAL A 258 -21.20 7.99 -11.81
C VAL A 258 -20.50 7.24 -10.69
N TRP A 259 -20.96 7.43 -9.45
CA TRP A 259 -20.37 6.78 -8.30
C TRP A 259 -20.42 5.25 -8.38
N VAL A 260 -21.58 4.69 -8.74
CA VAL A 260 -21.76 3.24 -8.91
C VAL A 260 -20.85 2.71 -10.01
N CYS A 261 -20.79 3.36 -11.17
CA CYS A 261 -19.90 2.96 -12.26
C CYS A 261 -18.42 3.09 -11.87
N PHE A 262 -18.05 4.12 -11.11
CA PHE A 262 -16.69 4.29 -10.61
C PHE A 262 -16.29 3.10 -9.72
N GLU A 263 -17.09 2.77 -8.70
CA GLU A 263 -16.78 1.67 -7.78
C GLU A 263 -16.76 0.30 -8.46
N LEU A 264 -17.66 0.06 -9.42
CA LEU A 264 -17.76 -1.24 -10.09
C LEU A 264 -16.75 -1.45 -11.23
N LEU A 265 -16.32 -0.38 -11.91
CA LEU A 265 -15.53 -0.50 -13.15
C LEU A 265 -14.18 0.21 -13.05
N VAL A 266 -14.17 1.47 -12.59
CA VAL A 266 -12.96 2.30 -12.58
C VAL A 266 -12.03 1.92 -11.42
N ARG A 267 -12.54 1.76 -10.20
CA ARG A 267 -11.73 1.38 -9.03
C ARG A 267 -11.03 0.02 -9.22
N PRO A 268 -11.70 -1.03 -9.74
CA PRO A 268 -11.00 -2.28 -10.08
C PRO A 268 -9.91 -2.10 -11.14
N ALA A 269 -10.15 -1.26 -12.16
CA ALA A 269 -9.14 -0.96 -13.17
C ALA A 269 -7.91 -0.25 -12.58
N ILE A 270 -8.11 0.74 -11.69
CA ILE A 270 -7.03 1.38 -10.92
C ILE A 270 -6.26 0.34 -10.11
N GLY A 271 -6.96 -0.58 -9.43
CA GLY A 271 -6.34 -1.66 -8.67
C GLY A 271 -5.47 -2.57 -9.53
N ALA A 272 -5.98 -2.99 -10.69
CA ALA A 272 -5.23 -3.82 -11.64
C ALA A 272 -3.97 -3.11 -12.17
N LEU A 273 -4.08 -1.84 -12.58
CA LEU A 273 -2.95 -1.02 -13.01
C LEU A 273 -1.92 -0.80 -11.89
N SER A 274 -2.38 -0.75 -10.64
CA SER A 274 -1.52 -0.65 -9.44
C SER A 274 -0.85 -1.98 -9.06
N GLY A 275 -1.02 -3.05 -9.86
CA GLY A 275 -0.43 -4.36 -9.62
C GLY A 275 -1.13 -5.19 -8.54
N ARG A 276 -2.37 -4.84 -8.16
CA ARG A 276 -3.19 -5.64 -7.24
C ARG A 276 -3.69 -6.89 -7.96
N GLY A 277 -3.60 -8.05 -7.31
CA GLY A 277 -4.11 -9.31 -7.85
C GLY A 277 -5.64 -9.29 -7.99
N ALA A 278 -6.19 -10.00 -8.97
CA ALA A 278 -7.62 -10.01 -9.30
C ALA A 278 -8.54 -10.37 -8.10
N SER A 279 -8.07 -11.18 -7.16
CA SER A 279 -8.81 -11.57 -5.94
C SER A 279 -8.98 -10.42 -4.92
N SER A 280 -8.20 -9.35 -5.04
CA SER A 280 -8.23 -8.18 -4.15
C SER A 280 -9.05 -7.01 -4.69
N LEU A 281 -9.67 -7.17 -5.86
CA LEU A 281 -10.50 -6.14 -6.51
C LEU A 281 -11.96 -6.15 -6.04
N THR A 282 -12.25 -6.76 -4.89
CA THR A 282 -13.60 -6.79 -4.33
C THR A 282 -13.98 -5.41 -3.79
N THR A 283 -15.17 -4.95 -4.20
CA THR A 283 -15.82 -3.80 -3.58
C THR A 283 -16.21 -4.16 -2.15
N SER A 284 -15.37 -3.77 -1.19
CA SER A 284 -15.73 -3.74 0.23
C SER A 284 -16.80 -2.69 0.49
#